data_AF-A0A816GTH9-F1
#
_entry.id   AF-A0A816GTH9-F1
#
_cell.length_a   1.000
_cell.length_b   1.000
_cell.length_c   1.000
_cell.angle_alpha   90.00
_cell.angle_beta   90.00
_cell.angle_gamma   90.00
#
_symmetry.space_group_name_H-M   'P 1'
#
loop_
_entity.id
_entity.type
_entity.pdbx_description
1 polymer ?
#
loop_
_entity_poly.entity_id
_entity_poly.type
_entity_poly.pdbx_seq_one_letter_code
_entity_poly.pdbx_strand_id
1 'polypeptide(L)'
;MTSIRLANTASSKRRNAADELEENNKDAIILSDSKKQKLEMTMEEYDKFLKEKKDGRFKRTGTWGGVYKRVAHECCDLECARKWAPSPEQCLTDDYYCPSCVLHHRNNMNRFSDERLKWTANVPNTFYLFSLVDPGTGSNDSVEKSLIKFGRTQHENALKRYSTSELKQYKMKLLLNLRGKLITMTKIENWWKEQAKEKKWFVRFSKNDFHGQTECVQINDRELAQMIAKSKEIALAEEDIQQS
;
A
#
# COMPACT_ATOMS: atom_id res chain seq x y z
N MET A 1 -42.75 -27.35 35.16
CA MET A 1 -41.49 -27.77 35.84
C MET A 1 -40.57 -28.37 34.79
N THR A 2 -39.65 -27.58 34.24
CA THR A 2 -38.69 -28.10 33.26
C THR A 2 -37.33 -27.47 33.58
N SER A 3 -36.54 -28.23 34.34
CA SER A 3 -35.18 -27.88 34.72
C SER A 3 -34.24 -28.49 33.68
N ILE A 4 -33.55 -27.67 32.88
CA ILE A 4 -32.56 -28.13 31.90
C ILE A 4 -31.20 -27.50 32.21
N ARG A 5 -30.25 -28.42 32.33
CA ARG A 5 -28.84 -28.38 32.73
C ARG A 5 -28.02 -27.25 32.09
N LEU A 6 -27.36 -26.46 32.95
CA LEU A 6 -26.17 -25.66 32.64
C LEU A 6 -24.93 -26.36 33.23
N ALA A 7 -24.18 -27.10 32.41
CA ALA A 7 -22.82 -27.52 32.75
C ALA A 7 -22.05 -27.89 31.47
N ASN A 8 -20.78 -27.48 31.40
CA ASN A 8 -19.73 -27.85 30.42
C ASN A 8 -19.32 -26.80 29.36
N THR A 9 -18.89 -25.60 29.76
CA THR A 9 -18.15 -24.65 28.88
C THR A 9 -16.74 -24.29 29.36
N ALA A 10 -16.29 -24.77 30.53
CA ALA A 10 -15.00 -24.36 31.09
C ALA A 10 -13.79 -25.17 30.59
N SER A 11 -13.97 -26.41 30.13
CA SER A 11 -12.84 -27.29 29.77
C SER A 11 -12.31 -27.09 28.34
N SER A 12 -13.11 -26.53 27.43
CA SER A 12 -12.70 -26.33 26.02
C SER A 12 -11.80 -25.10 25.83
N LYS A 13 -11.84 -24.11 26.74
CA LYS A 13 -11.05 -22.88 26.61
C LYS A 13 -9.56 -23.04 26.92
N ARG A 14 -9.16 -24.10 27.65
CA ARG A 14 -7.75 -24.29 28.04
C ARG A 14 -6.89 -24.99 26.98
N ARG A 15 -7.48 -25.75 26.05
CA ARG A 15 -6.71 -26.38 24.96
C ARG A 15 -6.31 -25.37 23.89
N ASN A 16 -7.19 -24.43 23.53
CA ASN A 16 -6.90 -23.42 22.50
C ASN A 16 -5.76 -22.45 22.88
N ALA A 17 -5.56 -22.15 24.17
CA ALA A 17 -4.52 -21.20 24.60
C ALA A 17 -3.10 -21.79 24.53
N ALA A 18 -2.94 -23.12 24.60
CA ALA A 18 -1.64 -23.76 24.48
C ALA A 18 -1.19 -23.88 23.02
N ASP A 19 -2.13 -24.21 22.12
CA ASP A 19 -1.88 -24.29 20.68
C ASP A 19 -1.55 -22.91 20.09
N GLU A 20 -2.26 -21.85 20.49
CA GLU A 20 -1.93 -20.46 20.10
C GLU A 20 -0.54 -20.02 20.58
N LEU A 21 -0.08 -20.50 21.74
CA LEU A 21 1.25 -20.13 22.25
C LEU A 21 2.37 -20.82 21.47
N GLU A 22 2.16 -22.05 21.01
CA GLU A 22 3.16 -22.81 20.24
C GLU A 22 3.31 -22.28 18.80
N GLU A 23 2.20 -21.89 18.15
CA GLU A 23 2.24 -21.23 16.83
C GLU A 23 2.96 -19.89 16.88
N ASN A 24 2.66 -19.04 17.86
CA ASN A 24 3.32 -17.74 18.03
C ASN A 24 4.85 -17.87 18.24
N ASN A 25 5.30 -18.95 18.89
CA ASN A 25 6.72 -19.18 19.15
C ASN A 25 7.48 -19.69 17.91
N LYS A 26 6.83 -20.49 17.06
CA LYS A 26 7.40 -20.92 15.77
C LYS A 26 7.60 -19.74 14.82
N ASP A 27 6.62 -18.84 14.75
CA ASP A 27 6.72 -17.63 13.94
C ASP A 27 7.86 -16.72 14.40
N ALA A 28 8.05 -16.57 15.72
CA ALA A 28 9.14 -15.77 16.28
C ALA A 28 10.53 -16.32 15.91
N ILE A 29 10.71 -17.65 15.92
CA ILE A 29 11.97 -18.30 15.53
C ILE A 29 12.25 -18.10 14.03
N ILE A 30 11.26 -18.32 13.16
CA ILE A 30 11.39 -18.12 11.70
C ILE A 30 11.73 -16.66 11.37
N LEU A 31 11.09 -15.71 12.04
CA LEU A 31 11.38 -14.28 11.92
C LEU A 31 12.82 -13.93 12.34
N SER A 32 13.38 -14.65 13.33
CA SER A 32 14.72 -14.39 13.84
C SER A 32 15.81 -14.87 12.88
N ASP A 33 15.62 -16.05 12.27
CA ASP A 33 16.57 -16.60 11.30
C ASP A 33 16.57 -15.83 9.98
N SER A 34 15.38 -15.42 9.51
CA SER A 34 15.27 -14.57 8.32
C SER A 34 15.94 -13.21 8.51
N LYS A 35 15.84 -12.62 9.70
CA LYS A 35 16.53 -11.36 10.02
C LYS A 35 18.04 -11.54 10.08
N LYS A 36 18.52 -12.65 10.65
CA LYS A 36 19.95 -12.94 10.74
C LYS A 36 20.57 -13.17 9.35
N GLN A 37 19.92 -13.94 8.48
CA GLN A 37 20.36 -14.11 7.09
C GLN A 37 20.41 -12.78 6.33
N LYS A 38 19.45 -11.88 6.55
CA LYS A 38 19.47 -10.54 5.95
C LYS A 38 20.61 -9.65 6.45
N LEU A 39 21.20 -9.90 7.62
CA LEU A 39 22.36 -9.14 8.10
C LEU A 39 23.67 -9.57 7.40
N GLU A 40 23.71 -10.78 6.88
CA GLU A 40 24.93 -11.41 6.34
C GLU A 40 25.03 -11.37 4.80
N MET A 41 24.02 -10.85 4.11
CA MET A 41 24.00 -10.79 2.64
C MET A 41 25.21 -10.03 2.08
N THR A 42 25.94 -10.65 1.15
CA THR A 42 27.09 -10.06 0.48
C THR A 42 26.67 -9.11 -0.64
N MET A 43 27.64 -8.34 -1.15
CA MET A 43 27.41 -7.45 -2.29
C MET A 43 27.01 -8.25 -3.54
N GLU A 44 27.67 -9.39 -3.78
CA GLU A 44 27.46 -10.27 -4.92
C GLU A 44 26.08 -10.93 -4.87
N GLU A 45 25.66 -11.39 -3.69
CA GLU A 45 24.33 -11.95 -3.48
C GLU A 45 23.23 -10.92 -3.73
N TYR A 46 23.44 -9.68 -3.28
CA TYR A 46 22.49 -8.60 -3.52
C TYR A 46 22.38 -8.24 -5.01
N ASP A 47 23.49 -8.10 -5.72
CA ASP A 47 23.46 -7.81 -7.16
C ASP A 47 22.82 -8.96 -7.95
N LYS A 48 23.07 -10.21 -7.54
CA LYS A 48 22.39 -11.40 -8.09
C LYS A 48 20.88 -11.33 -7.85
N PHE A 49 20.44 -10.96 -6.64
CA PHE A 49 19.03 -10.74 -6.34
C PHE A 49 18.41 -9.68 -7.26
N LEU A 50 19.07 -8.53 -7.45
CA LEU A 50 18.55 -7.49 -8.35
C LEU A 50 18.41 -7.98 -9.80
N LYS A 51 19.33 -8.83 -10.26
CA LYS A 51 19.27 -9.41 -11.59
C LYS A 51 18.14 -10.44 -11.71
N GLU A 52 18.03 -11.36 -10.77
CA GLU A 52 17.16 -12.54 -10.88
C GLU A 52 15.74 -12.30 -10.35
N LYS A 53 15.59 -11.59 -9.23
CA LYS A 53 14.29 -11.35 -8.56
C LYS A 53 13.66 -10.02 -8.94
N LYS A 54 14.47 -9.08 -9.44
CA LYS A 54 14.02 -7.78 -9.94
C LYS A 54 14.18 -7.63 -11.45
N ASP A 55 14.40 -8.73 -12.17
CA ASP A 55 14.58 -8.79 -13.62
C ASP A 55 15.60 -7.78 -14.19
N GLY A 56 16.59 -7.39 -13.38
CA GLY A 56 17.55 -6.36 -13.75
C GLY A 56 16.92 -5.00 -14.08
N ARG A 57 15.74 -4.67 -13.56
CA ARG A 57 15.05 -3.38 -13.83
C ARG A 57 15.79 -2.17 -13.27
N PHE A 58 16.64 -2.40 -12.28
CA PHE A 58 17.57 -1.42 -11.75
C PHE A 58 18.81 -2.12 -11.21
N LYS A 59 19.92 -1.39 -11.17
CA LYS A 59 21.22 -1.90 -10.73
C LYS A 59 21.80 -1.02 -9.64
N ARG A 60 22.65 -1.59 -8.80
CA ARG A 60 23.47 -0.86 -7.84
C ARG A 60 24.58 -0.12 -8.60
N THR A 61 24.84 1.12 -8.23
CA THR A 61 25.92 1.96 -8.78
C THR A 61 26.82 2.54 -7.69
N GLY A 62 26.38 2.53 -6.42
CA GLY A 62 27.16 2.99 -5.27
C GLY A 62 27.92 1.87 -4.55
N THR A 63 28.82 2.28 -3.66
CA THR A 63 29.60 1.39 -2.79
C THR A 63 28.69 0.65 -1.80
N TRP A 64 28.93 -0.64 -1.61
CA TRP A 64 28.22 -1.46 -0.64
C TRP A 64 28.61 -1.08 0.79
N GLY A 65 27.63 -0.70 1.61
CA GLY A 65 27.81 -0.40 3.03
C GLY A 65 27.08 -1.36 3.97
N GLY A 66 26.57 -2.48 3.44
CA GLY A 66 25.68 -3.40 4.15
C GLY A 66 24.20 -3.12 3.92
N VAL A 67 23.36 -4.05 4.37
CA VAL A 67 21.96 -4.19 3.92
C VAL A 67 21.04 -3.05 4.40
N TYR A 68 21.44 -2.37 5.47
CA TYR A 68 20.70 -1.25 6.07
C TYR A 68 21.25 0.13 5.67
N LYS A 69 22.41 0.19 5.02
CA LYS A 69 22.99 1.47 4.58
C LYS A 69 22.45 1.82 3.20
N ARG A 70 22.14 3.10 3.00
CA ARG A 70 21.69 3.61 1.70
C ARG A 70 22.80 3.39 0.67
N VAL A 71 22.44 2.86 -0.48
CA VAL A 71 23.36 2.67 -1.61
C VAL A 71 22.74 3.24 -2.87
N ALA A 72 23.54 3.85 -3.74
CA ALA A 72 23.03 4.40 -4.99
C ALA A 72 22.63 3.29 -5.96
N HIS A 73 21.51 3.50 -6.64
CA HIS A 73 20.94 2.68 -7.70
C HIS A 73 20.62 3.54 -8.92
N GLU A 74 20.51 2.87 -10.06
CA GLU A 74 20.12 3.46 -11.34
C GLU A 74 19.10 2.57 -12.03
N CYS A 75 18.06 3.17 -12.62
CA CYS A 75 17.09 2.46 -13.44
C CYS A 75 17.74 1.98 -14.74
N CYS A 76 17.46 0.75 -15.15
CA CYS A 76 18.00 0.17 -16.38
C CYS A 76 17.16 0.51 -17.63
N ASP A 77 15.99 1.13 -17.48
CA ASP A 77 15.27 1.74 -18.60
C ASP A 77 16.00 3.02 -19.05
N LEU A 78 16.47 3.03 -20.29
CA LEU A 78 17.32 4.09 -20.84
C LEU A 78 16.64 5.46 -20.87
N GLU A 79 15.31 5.50 -21.04
CA GLU A 79 14.57 6.76 -20.99
C GLU A 79 14.37 7.26 -19.56
N CYS A 80 14.18 6.35 -18.60
CA CYS A 80 14.03 6.75 -17.21
C CYS A 80 15.38 7.19 -16.62
N ALA A 81 16.41 6.35 -16.70
CA ALA A 81 17.78 6.55 -16.18
C ALA A 81 17.89 7.16 -14.77
N ARG A 82 16.82 7.08 -13.96
CA ARG A 82 16.74 7.77 -12.68
C ARG A 82 17.75 7.17 -11.74
N LYS A 83 18.39 8.02 -10.94
CA LYS A 83 19.25 7.62 -9.82
C LYS A 83 18.56 7.89 -8.49
N TRP A 84 18.66 6.96 -7.55
CA TRP A 84 18.15 7.11 -6.18
C TRP A 84 18.97 6.25 -5.22
N ALA A 85 18.82 6.46 -3.91
CA ALA A 85 19.63 5.76 -2.91
C ALA A 85 18.79 5.17 -1.77
N PRO A 86 18.08 4.05 -1.97
CA PRO A 86 17.42 3.29 -0.92
C PRO A 86 18.42 2.42 -0.14
N SER A 87 17.97 1.83 0.96
CA SER A 87 18.74 0.71 1.55
C SER A 87 18.49 -0.58 0.75
N PRO A 88 19.46 -1.50 0.68
CA PRO A 88 19.25 -2.84 0.12
C PRO A 88 18.05 -3.57 0.75
N GLU A 89 17.86 -3.46 2.07
CA GLU A 89 16.69 -4.02 2.76
C GLU A 89 15.36 -3.60 2.11
N GLN A 90 15.22 -2.33 1.73
CA GLN A 90 14.04 -1.84 1.03
C GLN A 90 13.92 -2.47 -0.35
N CYS A 91 15.03 -2.58 -1.10
CA CYS A 91 15.03 -3.21 -2.42
C CYS A 91 14.72 -4.71 -2.41
N LEU A 92 14.99 -5.38 -1.28
CA LEU A 92 14.69 -6.80 -1.08
C LEU A 92 13.20 -7.08 -0.88
N THR A 93 12.35 -6.07 -0.67
CA THR A 93 10.89 -6.28 -0.64
C THR A 93 10.38 -6.51 -2.05
N ASP A 94 9.40 -7.40 -2.22
CA ASP A 94 8.90 -7.79 -3.55
C ASP A 94 8.37 -6.61 -4.37
N ASP A 95 7.84 -5.58 -3.71
CA ASP A 95 7.17 -4.43 -4.30
C ASP A 95 8.07 -3.21 -4.57
N TYR A 96 9.35 -3.27 -4.20
CA TYR A 96 10.27 -2.16 -4.40
C TYR A 96 10.89 -2.19 -5.81
N TYR A 97 10.70 -1.09 -6.55
CA TYR A 97 11.18 -0.89 -7.92
C TYR A 97 11.53 0.58 -8.15
N CYS A 98 12.01 0.92 -9.36
CA CYS A 98 12.26 2.31 -9.76
C CYS A 98 11.03 3.20 -9.48
N PRO A 99 11.17 4.21 -8.60
CA PRO A 99 10.03 5.05 -8.24
C PRO A 99 9.54 5.86 -9.43
N SER A 100 10.40 6.27 -10.37
CA SER A 100 9.91 6.97 -11.57
C SER A 100 9.14 6.07 -12.52
N CYS A 101 9.61 4.86 -12.80
CA CYS A 101 8.85 3.93 -13.65
C CYS A 101 7.49 3.66 -13.02
N VAL A 102 7.45 3.21 -11.75
CA VAL A 102 6.20 2.84 -11.08
C VAL A 102 5.29 4.05 -10.81
N LEU A 103 5.82 5.18 -10.35
CA LEU A 103 5.00 6.37 -10.04
C LEU A 103 4.58 7.15 -11.29
N HIS A 104 5.33 7.13 -12.39
CA HIS A 104 4.91 7.80 -13.62
C HIS A 104 3.79 7.03 -14.37
N HIS A 105 3.35 5.85 -13.88
CA HIS A 105 2.06 5.26 -14.27
C HIS A 105 0.87 5.91 -13.55
N ARG A 106 1.09 6.94 -12.71
CA ARG A 106 -0.01 7.68 -12.09
C ARG A 106 -0.94 8.25 -13.17
N ASN A 107 -2.10 7.62 -13.25
CA ASN A 107 -3.28 8.00 -14.04
C ASN A 107 -3.21 7.79 -15.56
N ASN A 108 -2.14 7.18 -16.09
CA ASN A 108 -2.04 6.96 -17.53
C ASN A 108 -2.08 5.46 -17.86
N MET A 109 -3.29 4.97 -18.15
CA MET A 109 -3.53 3.58 -18.54
C MET A 109 -2.80 3.17 -19.82
N ASN A 110 -2.58 4.10 -20.76
CA ASN A 110 -1.92 3.81 -22.03
C ASN A 110 -0.45 3.38 -21.84
N ARG A 111 0.18 3.76 -20.73
CA ARG A 111 1.57 3.36 -20.46
C ARG A 111 1.70 1.87 -20.13
N PHE A 112 0.62 1.19 -19.73
CA PHE A 112 0.66 -0.27 -19.57
C PHE A 112 0.78 -1.01 -20.91
N SER A 113 0.45 -0.34 -22.01
CA SER A 113 0.64 -0.86 -23.37
C SER A 113 2.03 -0.60 -23.94
N ASP A 114 2.88 0.19 -23.27
CA ASP A 114 4.29 0.38 -23.67
C ASP A 114 5.07 -0.89 -23.31
N GLU A 115 5.61 -1.56 -24.32
CA GLU A 115 6.34 -2.83 -24.19
C GLU A 115 7.49 -2.76 -23.17
N ARG A 116 8.13 -1.59 -23.01
CA ARG A 116 9.21 -1.39 -22.04
C ARG A 116 8.71 -1.31 -20.61
N LEU A 117 7.47 -0.86 -20.42
CA LEU A 117 6.86 -0.61 -19.12
C LEU A 117 5.73 -1.58 -18.79
N LYS A 118 5.36 -2.51 -19.68
CA LYS A 118 4.31 -3.50 -19.47
C LYS A 118 4.46 -4.28 -18.18
N TRP A 119 5.70 -4.54 -17.76
CA TRP A 119 6.02 -5.26 -16.54
C TRP A 119 5.49 -4.54 -15.28
N THR A 120 5.39 -3.21 -15.32
CA THR A 120 4.89 -2.42 -14.19
C THR A 120 3.43 -2.74 -13.87
N ALA A 121 2.65 -3.24 -14.84
CA ALA A 121 1.26 -3.61 -14.65
C ALA A 121 1.10 -4.62 -13.50
N ASN A 122 2.07 -5.52 -13.33
CA ASN A 122 2.06 -6.57 -12.33
C ASN A 122 2.71 -6.17 -11.00
N VAL A 123 3.28 -4.97 -10.89
CA VAL A 123 3.90 -4.52 -9.64
C VAL A 123 2.84 -4.43 -8.55
N PRO A 124 3.02 -5.09 -7.40
CA PRO A 124 2.08 -4.99 -6.30
C PRO A 124 1.90 -3.53 -5.82
N ASN A 125 0.65 -3.10 -5.66
CA ASN A 125 0.30 -1.77 -5.22
C ASN A 125 -0.95 -1.79 -4.33
N THR A 126 -1.08 -0.78 -3.48
CA THR A 126 -2.19 -0.70 -2.52
C THR A 126 -3.01 0.54 -2.79
N PHE A 127 -4.29 0.35 -3.15
CA PHE A 127 -5.29 1.41 -3.14
C PHE A 127 -5.84 1.58 -1.73
N TYR A 128 -5.98 2.83 -1.29
CA TYR A 128 -6.45 3.14 0.05
C TYR A 128 -7.49 4.23 0.08
N LEU A 129 -8.29 4.21 1.14
CA LEU A 129 -9.21 5.28 1.55
C LEU A 129 -8.99 5.61 3.02
N PHE A 130 -8.87 6.90 3.32
CA PHE A 130 -8.88 7.42 4.69
C PHE A 130 -10.04 8.40 4.84
N SER A 131 -10.83 8.30 5.92
CA SER A 131 -11.56 9.47 6.41
C SER A 131 -10.62 10.32 7.25
N LEU A 132 -10.72 11.63 7.13
CA LEU A 132 -9.89 12.57 7.89
C LEU A 132 -10.63 13.88 8.10
N VAL A 133 -10.13 14.67 9.06
CA VAL A 133 -10.67 15.98 9.38
C VAL A 133 -9.72 17.05 8.89
N ASP A 134 -10.29 18.05 8.20
CA ASP A 134 -9.56 19.26 7.84
C ASP A 134 -9.59 20.29 8.99
N PRO A 135 -8.45 20.59 9.64
CA PRO A 135 -8.39 21.50 10.78
C PRO A 135 -8.77 22.94 10.43
N GLY A 136 -8.65 23.36 9.16
CA GLY A 136 -8.96 24.73 8.75
C GLY A 136 -10.45 25.04 8.59
N THR A 137 -11.32 24.04 8.72
CA THR A 137 -12.77 24.21 8.51
C THR A 137 -13.55 24.55 9.79
N GLY A 138 -12.91 24.48 10.96
CA GLY A 138 -13.59 24.51 12.26
C GLY A 138 -13.63 25.83 13.02
N SER A 139 -13.27 26.98 12.44
CA SER A 139 -13.16 28.22 13.24
C SER A 139 -14.46 28.97 13.46
N ASN A 140 -15.46 28.89 12.57
CA ASN A 140 -16.70 29.68 12.69
C ASN A 140 -18.01 28.89 12.49
N ASP A 141 -17.99 27.71 11.85
CA ASP A 141 -19.17 26.84 11.70
C ASP A 141 -18.86 25.47 12.33
N SER A 142 -19.58 25.16 13.40
CA SER A 142 -19.32 24.11 14.40
C SER A 142 -19.42 22.64 13.93
N VAL A 143 -19.38 22.36 12.64
CA VAL A 143 -19.45 20.99 12.11
C VAL A 143 -18.11 20.60 11.49
N GLU A 144 -17.38 19.75 12.22
CA GLU A 144 -16.16 19.11 11.76
C GLU A 144 -16.43 18.39 10.42
N LYS A 145 -15.92 18.93 9.30
CA LYS A 145 -16.14 18.35 7.98
C LYS A 145 -15.21 17.15 7.79
N SER A 146 -15.79 15.95 7.81
CA SER A 146 -15.09 14.73 7.41
C SER A 146 -14.89 14.71 5.91
N LEU A 147 -13.63 14.53 5.49
CA LEU A 147 -13.22 14.37 4.10
C LEU A 147 -12.75 12.94 3.86
N ILE A 148 -12.86 12.47 2.62
CA ILE A 148 -12.30 11.20 2.20
C ILE A 148 -11.07 11.46 1.34
N LYS A 149 -9.92 10.96 1.78
CA LYS A 149 -8.70 10.92 0.99
C LYS A 149 -8.53 9.55 0.37
N PHE A 150 -8.31 9.53 -0.94
CA PHE A 150 -8.03 8.30 -1.67
C PHE A 150 -6.72 8.41 -2.45
N GLY A 151 -6.13 7.26 -2.73
CA GLY A 151 -4.90 7.22 -3.49
C GLY A 151 -4.27 5.84 -3.48
N ARG A 152 -2.99 5.82 -3.83
CA ARG A 152 -2.20 4.60 -3.95
C ARG A 152 -0.83 4.72 -3.33
N THR A 153 -0.30 3.57 -2.93
CA THR A 153 1.05 3.44 -2.38
C THR A 153 1.66 2.09 -2.74
N GLN A 154 2.99 2.04 -2.88
CA GLN A 154 3.68 0.76 -3.04
C GLN A 154 3.65 -0.04 -1.74
N HIS A 155 3.61 0.61 -0.57
CA HIS A 155 3.52 -0.06 0.73
C HIS A 155 2.33 -1.01 0.80
N GLU A 156 2.57 -2.23 1.25
CA GLU A 156 1.51 -3.23 1.53
C GLU A 156 0.43 -2.68 2.47
N ASN A 157 0.85 -2.04 3.57
CA ASN A 157 -0.04 -1.37 4.51
C ASN A 157 -0.08 0.13 4.26
N ALA A 158 -1.26 0.66 3.92
CA ALA A 158 -1.47 2.07 3.65
C ALA A 158 -1.15 3.00 4.84
N LEU A 159 -1.20 2.51 6.09
CA LEU A 159 -0.81 3.29 7.27
C LEU A 159 0.65 3.74 7.22
N LYS A 160 1.53 2.97 6.58
CA LYS A 160 2.96 3.32 6.43
C LYS A 160 3.17 4.52 5.49
N ARG A 161 2.14 4.93 4.74
CA ARG A 161 2.22 6.07 3.81
C ARG A 161 2.33 7.41 4.55
N TYR A 162 1.74 7.51 5.73
CA TYR A 162 1.67 8.73 6.53
C TYR A 162 2.47 8.57 7.82
N SER A 163 3.02 9.66 8.32
CA SER A 163 3.64 9.65 9.65
C SER A 163 2.57 9.47 10.74
N THR A 164 2.95 8.90 11.89
CA THR A 164 2.07 8.79 13.06
C THR A 164 1.53 10.15 13.50
N SER A 165 2.35 11.20 13.37
CA SER A 165 1.95 12.59 13.64
C SER A 165 0.85 13.06 12.70
N GLU A 166 0.93 12.80 11.40
CA GLU A 166 -0.11 13.18 10.43
C GLU A 166 -1.41 12.42 10.67
N LEU A 167 -1.32 11.10 10.90
CA LEU A 167 -2.48 10.27 11.20
C LEU A 167 -3.25 10.82 12.42
N LYS A 168 -2.52 11.19 13.49
CA LYS A 168 -3.11 11.78 14.69
C LYS A 168 -3.64 13.19 14.43
N GLN A 169 -2.86 14.04 13.75
CA GLN A 169 -3.18 15.45 13.53
C GLN A 169 -4.48 15.62 12.74
N TYR A 170 -4.71 14.80 11.72
CA TYR A 170 -5.89 14.88 10.85
C TYR A 170 -6.96 13.85 11.21
N LYS A 171 -6.85 13.20 12.38
CA LYS A 171 -7.77 12.14 12.84
C LYS A 171 -8.03 11.09 11.75
N MET A 172 -6.98 10.69 11.04
CA MET A 172 -7.10 9.80 9.88
C MET A 172 -7.53 8.40 10.32
N LYS A 173 -8.60 7.89 9.73
CA LYS A 173 -9.07 6.52 9.92
C LYS A 173 -9.08 5.80 8.57
N LEU A 174 -8.34 4.70 8.51
CA LEU A 174 -8.29 3.84 7.33
C LEU A 174 -9.66 3.16 7.14
N LEU A 175 -10.28 3.38 5.98
CA LEU A 175 -11.58 2.81 5.62
C LEU A 175 -11.44 1.64 4.65
N LEU A 176 -10.42 1.66 3.80
CA LEU A 176 -10.18 0.65 2.78
C LEU A 176 -8.69 0.50 2.50
N ASN A 177 -8.24 -0.74 2.36
CA ASN A 177 -6.88 -1.11 1.98
C ASN A 177 -6.96 -2.31 1.03
N LEU A 178 -6.94 -2.05 -0.27
CA LEU A 178 -6.97 -3.07 -1.31
C LEU A 178 -5.57 -3.23 -1.90
N ARG A 179 -5.01 -4.44 -1.80
CA ARG A 179 -3.73 -4.80 -2.40
C ARG A 179 -3.99 -5.54 -3.70
N GLY A 180 -3.25 -5.21 -4.75
CA GLY A 180 -3.32 -5.94 -6.02
C GLY A 180 -2.33 -5.41 -7.03
N LYS A 181 -2.50 -5.79 -8.30
CA LYS A 181 -1.66 -5.33 -9.40
C LYS A 181 -1.77 -3.82 -9.61
N LEU A 182 -0.66 -3.18 -10.01
CA LEU A 182 -0.62 -1.74 -10.26
C LEU A 182 -1.67 -1.30 -11.28
N ILE A 183 -1.89 -2.08 -12.34
CA ILE A 183 -2.89 -1.79 -13.36
C ILE A 183 -4.30 -1.74 -12.76
N THR A 184 -4.68 -2.75 -11.97
CA THR A 184 -5.98 -2.83 -11.31
C THR A 184 -6.17 -1.67 -10.34
N MET A 185 -5.18 -1.39 -9.49
CA MET A 185 -5.25 -0.27 -8.56
C MET A 185 -5.33 1.08 -9.30
N THR A 186 -4.66 1.21 -10.46
CA THR A 186 -4.77 2.41 -11.32
C THR A 186 -6.17 2.56 -11.89
N LYS A 187 -6.81 1.46 -12.34
CA LYS A 187 -8.21 1.49 -12.81
C LYS A 187 -9.15 1.98 -11.70
N ILE A 188 -9.00 1.47 -10.48
CA ILE A 188 -9.80 1.91 -9.32
C ILE A 188 -9.57 3.42 -9.06
N GLU A 189 -8.31 3.87 -8.96
CA GLU A 189 -8.01 5.29 -8.70
C GLU A 189 -8.57 6.21 -9.79
N ASN A 190 -8.43 5.85 -11.06
CA ASN A 190 -8.96 6.64 -12.18
C ASN A 190 -10.49 6.71 -12.14
N TRP A 191 -11.15 5.58 -11.88
CA TRP A 191 -12.61 5.55 -11.70
C TRP A 191 -13.07 6.48 -10.55
N TRP A 192 -12.38 6.46 -9.40
CA TRP A 192 -12.65 7.41 -8.31
C TRP A 192 -12.51 8.87 -8.75
N LYS A 193 -11.46 9.19 -9.52
CA LYS A 193 -11.24 10.56 -10.03
C LYS A 193 -12.32 11.00 -11.00
N GLU A 194 -12.74 10.11 -11.89
CA GLU A 194 -13.83 10.37 -12.83
C GLU A 194 -15.14 10.66 -12.10
N GLN A 195 -15.53 9.81 -11.15
CA GLN A 195 -16.74 10.00 -10.34
C GLN A 195 -16.70 11.29 -9.51
N ALA A 196 -15.56 11.57 -8.87
CA ALA A 196 -15.38 12.79 -8.09
C ALA A 196 -15.41 14.06 -8.95
N LYS A 197 -14.88 14.00 -10.19
CA LYS A 197 -14.95 15.11 -11.14
C LYS A 197 -16.37 15.34 -11.64
N GLU A 198 -17.05 14.28 -12.06
CA GLU A 198 -18.44 14.31 -12.56
C GLU A 198 -19.39 14.91 -11.52
N LYS A 199 -19.29 14.44 -10.28
CA LYS A 199 -20.15 14.88 -9.17
C LYS A 199 -19.64 16.11 -8.41
N LYS A 200 -18.52 16.70 -8.86
CA LYS A 200 -17.87 17.89 -8.26
C LYS A 200 -17.57 17.71 -6.77
N TRP A 201 -17.12 16.53 -6.37
CA TRP A 201 -16.81 16.22 -4.98
C TRP A 201 -15.43 16.67 -4.53
N PHE A 202 -14.52 17.00 -5.45
CA PHE A 202 -13.19 17.46 -5.10
C PHE A 202 -13.25 18.72 -4.25
N VAL A 203 -12.56 18.68 -3.11
CA VAL A 203 -12.41 19.82 -2.21
C VAL A 203 -10.94 20.07 -1.95
N ARG A 204 -10.58 21.34 -1.79
CA ARG A 204 -9.23 21.74 -1.43
C ARG A 204 -9.06 21.60 0.08
N PHE A 205 -8.03 20.88 0.48
CA PHE A 205 -7.61 20.83 1.89
C PHE A 205 -7.04 22.17 2.32
N SER A 206 -7.30 22.61 3.56
CA SER A 206 -6.90 23.94 4.04
C SER A 206 -5.38 24.16 4.05
N LYS A 207 -4.61 23.11 4.30
CA LYS A 207 -3.15 23.15 4.20
C LYS A 207 -2.70 22.89 2.78
N ASN A 208 -2.05 23.89 2.18
CA ASN A 208 -1.53 23.82 0.80
C ASN A 208 -0.55 22.67 0.58
N ASP A 209 0.21 22.28 1.60
CA ASP A 209 1.22 21.22 1.52
C ASP A 209 0.64 19.82 1.79
N PHE A 210 -0.64 19.72 2.12
CA PHE A 210 -1.27 18.42 2.32
C PHE A 210 -1.50 17.76 0.96
N HIS A 211 -0.84 16.61 0.78
CA HIS A 211 -0.70 15.87 -0.47
C HIS A 211 -1.90 15.97 -1.43
N GLY A 212 -1.72 16.72 -2.53
CA GLY A 212 -2.54 16.70 -3.74
C GLY A 212 -3.88 17.44 -3.66
N GLN A 213 -4.06 18.49 -4.47
CA GLN A 213 -5.34 19.22 -4.61
C GLN A 213 -6.50 18.32 -5.09
N THR A 214 -6.20 17.17 -5.70
CA THR A 214 -7.17 16.26 -6.34
C THR A 214 -7.24 14.91 -5.64
N GLU A 215 -6.88 14.84 -4.37
CA GLU A 215 -6.87 13.58 -3.60
C GLU A 215 -7.86 13.58 -2.43
N CYS A 216 -8.60 14.67 -2.19
CA CYS A 216 -9.62 14.77 -1.15
C CYS A 216 -11.00 15.05 -1.76
N VAL A 217 -12.01 14.33 -1.27
CA VAL A 217 -13.40 14.50 -1.70
C VAL A 217 -14.34 14.67 -0.51
N GLN A 218 -15.39 15.46 -0.71
CA GLN A 218 -16.53 15.55 0.18
C GLN A 218 -17.68 14.74 -0.41
N ILE A 219 -18.05 13.66 0.27
CA ILE A 219 -19.00 12.65 -0.20
C ILE A 219 -19.88 12.21 0.97
N ASN A 220 -21.15 11.89 0.71
CA ASN A 220 -22.04 11.35 1.74
C ASN A 220 -21.83 9.84 1.95
N ASP A 221 -22.30 9.31 3.08
CA ASP A 221 -22.04 7.92 3.48
C ASP A 221 -22.60 6.88 2.49
N ARG A 222 -23.76 7.17 1.88
CA ARG A 222 -24.38 6.26 0.90
C ARG A 222 -23.51 6.11 -0.34
N GLU A 223 -23.07 7.23 -0.90
CA GLU A 223 -22.21 7.27 -2.08
C GLU A 223 -20.83 6.66 -1.77
N LEU A 224 -20.27 6.95 -0.60
CA LEU A 224 -19.02 6.35 -0.13
C LEU A 224 -19.09 4.82 -0.06
N ALA A 225 -20.18 4.28 0.50
CA ALA A 225 -20.40 2.84 0.59
C ALA A 225 -20.47 2.19 -0.81
N GLN A 226 -21.15 2.83 -1.75
CA GLN A 226 -21.23 2.37 -3.14
C GLN A 226 -19.84 2.38 -3.81
N MET A 227 -19.05 3.43 -3.59
CA MET A 227 -17.70 3.49 -4.16
C MET A 227 -16.76 2.45 -3.59
N ILE A 228 -16.85 2.17 -2.29
CA ILE A 228 -16.10 1.09 -1.65
C ILE A 228 -16.49 -0.27 -2.24
N ALA A 229 -17.78 -0.53 -2.39
CA ALA A 229 -18.28 -1.78 -2.98
C ALA A 229 -17.76 -1.98 -4.41
N LYS A 230 -17.87 -0.94 -5.26
CA LYS A 230 -17.37 -1.01 -6.64
C LYS A 230 -15.86 -1.20 -6.72
N SER A 231 -15.11 -0.58 -5.81
CA SER A 231 -13.64 -0.76 -5.75
C SER A 231 -13.26 -2.22 -5.45
N LYS A 232 -14.01 -2.88 -4.54
CA LYS A 232 -13.82 -4.31 -4.24
C LYS A 232 -14.20 -5.18 -5.42
N GLU A 233 -15.30 -4.88 -6.10
CA GLU A 233 -15.72 -5.59 -7.33
C GLU A 233 -14.63 -5.54 -8.42
N ILE A 234 -14.08 -4.35 -8.70
CA ILE A 234 -12.99 -4.19 -9.68
C ILE A 234 -11.74 -4.98 -9.26
N ALA A 235 -11.44 -5.04 -7.97
CA ALA A 235 -10.30 -5.80 -7.46
C ALA A 235 -10.48 -7.32 -7.66
N LEU A 236 -11.67 -7.84 -7.35
CA LEU A 236 -11.99 -9.27 -7.45
C LEU A 236 -12.05 -9.76 -8.91
N ALA A 237 -12.64 -8.98 -9.82
CA ALA A 237 -12.80 -9.37 -11.22
C ALA A 237 -11.46 -9.65 -11.95
N GLU A 238 -10.35 -9.09 -11.47
CA GLU A 238 -9.00 -9.30 -12.02
C GLU A 238 -8.28 -10.53 -11.45
N GLU A 239 -8.74 -11.06 -10.32
CA GLU A 239 -8.23 -12.30 -9.74
C GLU A 239 -8.75 -13.51 -10.52
N ASP A 240 -10.02 -13.48 -10.92
CA ASP A 240 -10.69 -14.57 -11.65
C ASP A 240 -10.09 -14.81 -13.05
N ILE A 241 -9.71 -13.73 -13.76
CA ILE A 241 -9.10 -13.81 -15.10
C ILE A 241 -7.75 -14.55 -15.09
N GLN A 242 -7.08 -14.63 -13.93
CA GLN A 242 -5.77 -15.28 -13.83
C GLN A 242 -5.86 -16.76 -13.47
N GLN A 243 -7.02 -17.22 -13.00
CA GLN A 243 -7.27 -18.62 -12.66
C GLN A 243 -7.91 -19.39 -13.81
N SER A 244 -8.49 -18.70 -14.80
CA SER A 244 -9.02 -19.24 -16.05
C SER A 244 -7.96 -19.41 -17.13
#